data_AF-A0A938KI15-F1
#
_entry.id   AF-A0A938KI15-F1
#
_cell.length_a   1.000
_cell.length_b   1.000
_cell.length_c   1.000
_cell.angle_alpha   90.00
_cell.angle_beta   90.00
_cell.angle_gamma   90.00
#
_symmetry.space_group_name_H-M   'P 1'
#
loop_
_entity.id
_entity.type
_entity.pdbx_description
1 polymer ?
#
loop_
_entity_poly.entity_id
_entity_poly.type
_entity_poly.pdbx_seq_one_letter_code
_entity_poly.pdbx_strand_id
1 'polypeptide(L)' 'MKASAPAWALYLVLVTVGDEHGLSYYSDRTLARLLSLSEEGIGEARRQLLAARMIAYEAPLYQVLGLEVAS' A
#
# COMPACT_ATOMS: atom_id res chain seq x y z
N MET A 1 6.05 7.36 -13.42
CA MET A 1 6.14 6.53 -12.20
C MET A 1 6.24 5.07 -12.58
N LYS A 2 7.19 4.31 -12.02
CA LYS A 2 7.22 2.85 -12.15
C LYS A 2 7.29 2.26 -10.74
N ALA A 3 6.17 1.78 -10.23
CA ALA A 3 6.13 0.87 -9.09
C ALA A 3 6.11 -0.56 -9.62
N SER A 4 6.73 -1.48 -8.90
CA SER A 4 6.81 -2.91 -9.26
C SER A 4 5.44 -3.61 -9.11
N ALA A 5 5.31 -4.81 -9.68
CA ALA A 5 4.09 -5.60 -9.52
C ALA A 5 3.76 -5.91 -8.03
N PRO A 6 4.73 -6.25 -7.15
CA PRO A 6 4.47 -6.36 -5.71
C PRO A 6 3.93 -5.09 -5.06
N ALA A 7 4.44 -3.92 -5.47
CA ALA A 7 3.94 -2.64 -4.98
C ALA A 7 2.48 -2.42 -5.38
N TRP A 8 2.13 -2.68 -6.65
CA TRP A 8 0.74 -2.59 -7.08
C TRP A 8 -0.17 -3.64 -6.43
N ALA A 9 0.32 -4.85 -6.17
CA ALA A 9 -0.42 -5.87 -5.43
C ALA A 9 -0.73 -5.42 -4.00
N LEU A 10 0.24 -4.80 -3.31
CA LEU A 10 0.02 -4.18 -2.00
C LEU A 10 -1.04 -3.08 -2.07
N TYR A 11 -0.95 -2.18 -3.05
CA TYR A 11 -1.93 -1.11 -3.25
C TYR A 11 -3.35 -1.67 -3.43
N LEU A 12 -3.53 -2.69 -4.27
CA LEU A 12 -4.84 -3.31 -4.51
C LEU A 12 -5.42 -3.97 -3.26
N VAL A 13 -4.58 -4.60 -2.43
CA VAL A 13 -5.01 -5.11 -1.11
C VAL A 13 -5.50 -3.95 -0.25
N LEU A 14 -4.72 -2.88 -0.11
CA LEU A 14 -5.07 -1.73 0.71
C LEU A 14 -6.36 -1.03 0.24
N VAL A 15 -6.57 -0.91 -1.07
CA VAL A 15 -7.83 -0.40 -1.66
C VAL A 15 -9.03 -1.28 -1.29
N THR A 16 -8.83 -2.61 -1.24
CA THR A 16 -9.91 -3.56 -0.96
C THR A 16 -10.30 -3.57 0.51
N VAL A 17 -9.32 -3.40 1.41
CA VAL A 17 -9.53 -3.50 2.86
C VAL A 17 -9.66 -2.15 3.57
N GLY A 18 -9.46 -1.06 2.84
CA GLY A 18 -9.63 0.30 3.34
C GLY A 18 -11.09 0.58 3.70
N ASP A 19 -11.31 1.40 4.73
CA ASP A 19 -12.63 1.95 5.03
C ASP A 19 -13.04 3.03 4.01
N GLU A 20 -14.14 3.74 4.29
CA GLU A 20 -14.64 4.84 3.45
C GLU A 20 -13.65 6.01 3.29
N HIS A 21 -12.61 6.08 4.13
CA HIS A 21 -11.53 7.06 4.06
C HIS A 21 -10.23 6.45 3.49
N GLY A 22 -10.26 5.19 3.07
CA GLY A 22 -9.09 4.47 2.56
C GLY A 22 -8.08 4.08 3.64
N LEU A 23 -8.49 4.04 4.91
CA LEU A 23 -7.63 3.70 6.04
C LEU A 23 -7.60 2.20 6.32
N SER A 24 -6.44 1.65 6.65
CA SER A 24 -6.30 0.26 7.10
C SER A 24 -5.14 0.05 8.09
N TYR A 25 -5.27 -0.95 8.97
CA TYR A 25 -4.35 -1.21 10.10
C TYR A 25 -3.58 -2.54 9.98
N TYR A 26 -3.27 -2.98 8.75
CA TYR A 26 -2.62 -4.27 8.53
C TYR A 26 -1.13 -4.24 8.89
N SER A 27 -0.67 -5.25 9.64
CA SER A 27 0.76 -5.45 9.89
C SER A 27 1.51 -5.99 8.67
N ASP A 28 2.82 -5.73 8.62
CA ASP A 28 3.70 -6.23 7.56
C ASP A 28 3.68 -7.74 7.46
N ARG A 29 3.64 -8.44 8.60
CA ARG A 29 3.48 -9.89 8.65
C ARG A 29 2.20 -10.37 7.97
N THR A 30 1.08 -9.72 8.23
CA THR A 30 -0.21 -10.10 7.63
C THR A 30 -0.18 -9.86 6.12
N LEU A 31 0.35 -8.71 5.69
CA LEU A 31 0.48 -8.37 4.27
C LEU A 31 1.45 -9.29 3.53
N ALA A 32 2.58 -9.62 4.15
CA ALA A 32 3.57 -10.57 3.63
C ALA A 32 2.94 -11.92 3.34
N ARG A 33 2.13 -12.45 4.28
CA ARG A 33 1.40 -13.70 4.11
C ARG A 33 0.35 -13.62 2.99
N LEU A 34 -0.41 -12.53 2.91
CA LEU A 34 -1.46 -12.36 1.88
C LEU A 34 -0.86 -12.28 0.47
N LEU A 35 0.30 -11.64 0.33
CA LEU A 35 0.92 -11.39 -0.97
C LEU A 35 1.99 -12.42 -1.34
N SER A 36 2.25 -13.41 -0.48
CA SER A 36 3.37 -14.35 -0.64
C SER A 36 4.73 -13.65 -0.81
N LEU A 37 4.97 -12.60 -0.01
CA LEU A 37 6.20 -11.82 0.02
C LEU A 37 6.90 -11.97 1.37
N SER A 38 8.18 -11.57 1.46
CA SER A 38 8.83 -11.33 2.75
C SER A 38 8.36 -10.01 3.36
N GLU A 39 8.51 -9.85 4.68
CA GLU A 39 8.24 -8.56 5.35
C GLU A 39 9.12 -7.43 4.78
N GLU A 40 10.36 -7.73 4.40
CA GLU A 40 11.25 -6.80 3.69
C GLU A 40 10.69 -6.41 2.31
N GLY A 41 10.08 -7.37 1.59
CA GLY A 41 9.39 -7.13 0.34
C GLY A 41 8.18 -6.22 0.49
N ILE A 42 7.44 -6.33 1.61
CA ILE A 42 6.37 -5.37 1.96
C ILE A 42 6.95 -3.98 2.21
N GLY A 43 8.06 -3.89 2.94
CA GLY A 43 8.76 -2.62 3.16
C GLY A 43 9.20 -1.94 1.87
N GLU A 44 9.74 -2.70 0.91
CA GLU A 44 10.12 -2.18 -0.41
C GLU A 44 8.90 -1.77 -1.26
N ALA A 45 7.87 -2.61 -1.30
CA ALA A 45 6.60 -2.28 -1.96
C ALA A 45 6.01 -0.98 -1.42
N ARG A 46 5.99 -0.81 -0.09
CA ARG A 46 5.52 0.41 0.57
C ARG A 46 6.33 1.63 0.16
N ARG A 47 7.68 1.54 0.16
CA ARG A 47 8.55 2.66 -0.27
C ARG A 47 8.23 3.11 -1.69
N GLN A 48 8.01 2.15 -2.60
CA GLN A 48 7.65 2.48 -3.99
C GLN A 48 6.29 3.18 -4.08
N LEU A 49 5.29 2.75 -3.31
CA LEU A 49 3.97 3.39 -3.28
C LEU A 49 4.00 4.79 -2.64
N LEU A 50 4.81 5.00 -1.61
CA LEU A 50 5.05 6.33 -1.01
C LEU A 50 5.70 7.28 -2.02
N ALA A 51 6.75 6.82 -2.70
CA ALA A 51 7.40 7.60 -3.77
C ALA A 51 6.46 7.89 -4.94
N ALA A 52 5.53 6.96 -5.20
CA ALA A 52 4.47 7.10 -6.18
C ALA A 52 3.28 7.95 -5.69
N ARG A 53 3.27 8.43 -4.44
CA ARG A 53 2.13 9.14 -3.84
C ARG A 53 0.79 8.40 -3.99
N MET A 54 0.83 7.07 -3.93
CA MET A 54 -0.36 6.21 -3.98
C MET A 54 -0.90 5.94 -2.57
N ILE A 55 -0.04 6.03 -1.56
CA ILE A 55 -0.39 5.84 -0.15
C ILE A 55 0.32 6.88 0.73
N ALA A 56 -0.22 7.10 1.93
CA ALA A 56 0.53 7.57 3.09
C ALA A 56 0.64 6.43 4.12
N TYR A 57 1.67 6.50 4.97
CA TYR A 57 1.91 5.49 5.99
C TYR A 57 2.55 6.07 7.24
N GLU A 58 1.96 5.73 8.38
CA GLU A 58 2.51 5.96 9.72
C GLU A 58 2.17 4.73 10.55
N ALA A 59 3.16 3.99 11.04
CA ALA A 59 2.91 2.70 11.67
C ALA A 59 1.89 2.82 12.84
N PRO A 60 0.81 2.02 12.87
CA PRO A 60 0.48 0.90 11.97
C PRO A 60 -0.55 1.23 10.85
N LEU A 61 -0.84 2.51 10.62
CA LEU A 61 -1.86 3.02 9.73
C LEU A 61 -1.37 3.22 8.29
N TYR A 62 -2.12 2.65 7.34
CA TYR A 62 -2.02 2.96 5.92
C TYR A 62 -3.20 3.84 5.51
N GLN A 63 -2.96 4.80 4.61
CA GLN A 63 -4.00 5.57 3.94
C GLN A 63 -3.80 5.47 2.43
N VAL A 64 -4.81 5.00 1.69
CA VAL A 64 -4.85 5.10 0.23
C VAL A 64 -5.16 6.54 -0.16
N LEU A 65 -4.37 7.12 -1.05
CA LEU A 65 -4.57 8.49 -1.52
C LEU A 65 -5.47 8.52 -2.76
N GLY A 66 -6.41 9.46 -2.80
CA GLY A 66 -7.27 9.67 -3.96
C GLY A 66 -6.48 10.09 -5.20
N LEU A 67 -6.89 9.59 -6.36
CA LEU A 67 -6.33 10.06 -7.63
C LEU A 67 -6.85 11.47 -7.92
N GLU A 68 -5.94 12.42 -8.10
CA GLU A 68 -6.31 13.74 -8.61
C GLU A 68 -6.87 13.59 -10.02
N VAL A 69 -8.09 14.09 -10.24
CA VAL A 69 -8.63 14.21 -11.59
C VAL A 69 -7.87 15.34 -12.26
N ALA A 70 -7.13 15.02 -13.33
CA ALA A 70 -6.50 16.04 -14.16
C ALA A 70 -7.58 17.00 -14.66
N SER A 71 -7.47 18.26 -14.26
CA SER A 71 -8.36 19.36 -14.67
C SER A 71 -8.06 19.81 -16.09
#